data_AF-A0A5E4RYZ8-F1
#
_entry.id   AF-A0A5E4RYZ8-F1
#
_cell.length_a   1.000
_cell.length_b   1.000
_cell.length_c   1.000
_cell.angle_alpha   90.00
_cell.angle_beta   90.00
_cell.angle_gamma   90.00
#
_symmetry.space_group_name_H-M   'P 1'
#
loop_
_entity.id
_entity.type
_entity.pdbx_description
1 polymer ?
#
loop_
_entity_poly.entity_id
_entity_poly.type
_entity_poly.pdbx_seq_one_letter_code
_entity_poly.pdbx_strand_id
1 'polypeptide(L)'
;MTKDTPVKCTRCRFQHREAERILKPRPRQSAAALQVSDTCCPRCNCKSFYDMRPQVAWCWASGLIEIGDAAPESSADGRGPIVIAIGPKYALKPFLDAVARHGKGESSGLLLVPGVPESTDPLCAALALRTWIDWCAKGKSCRRDGIKFS
;
A
#
# COMPACT_ATOMS: atom_id res chain seq x y z
N MET A 1 15.29 8.47 -15.84
CA MET A 1 15.61 7.18 -15.17
C MET A 1 14.32 6.35 -15.09
N THR A 2 14.09 5.48 -16.07
CA THR A 2 12.94 4.56 -16.08
C THR A 2 13.17 3.48 -15.02
N LYS A 3 12.73 3.76 -13.79
CA LYS A 3 12.76 2.79 -12.69
C LYS A 3 11.86 1.63 -13.11
N ASP A 4 12.48 0.47 -13.28
CA ASP A 4 11.84 -0.76 -13.69
C ASP A 4 10.88 -1.25 -12.59
N THR A 5 9.62 -0.82 -12.68
CA THR A 5 8.63 -0.98 -11.62
C THR A 5 8.20 -2.44 -11.49
N PRO A 6 8.24 -3.03 -10.28
CA PRO A 6 7.65 -4.35 -10.06
C PRO A 6 6.12 -4.26 -10.14
N VAL A 7 5.50 -5.17 -10.88
CA VAL A 7 4.06 -5.18 -11.11
C VAL A 7 3.46 -6.58 -11.00
N LYS A 8 2.16 -6.64 -10.67
CA LYS A 8 1.40 -7.90 -10.61
C LYS A 8 0.23 -7.84 -11.56
N CYS A 9 0.14 -8.80 -12.48
CA CYS A 9 -1.01 -8.86 -13.39
C CYS A 9 -2.33 -9.03 -12.61
N THR A 10 -3.35 -8.23 -12.94
CA THR A 10 -4.66 -8.32 -12.24
C THR A 10 -5.41 -9.62 -12.56
N ARG A 11 -5.17 -10.20 -13.75
CA ARG A 11 -5.83 -11.43 -14.22
C ARG A 11 -5.13 -12.70 -13.72
N CYS A 12 -3.89 -12.94 -14.14
CA CYS A 12 -3.20 -14.20 -13.82
C CYS A 12 -2.30 -14.13 -12.57
N ARG A 13 -2.23 -12.97 -11.90
CA ARG A 13 -1.40 -12.73 -10.70
C ARG A 13 0.11 -12.94 -10.90
N PHE A 14 0.56 -13.07 -12.14
CA PHE A 14 1.98 -13.17 -12.48
C PHE A 14 2.71 -11.88 -12.11
N GLN A 15 3.75 -12.02 -11.29
CA GLN A 15 4.65 -10.94 -10.90
C GLN A 15 5.74 -10.83 -11.95
N HIS A 16 5.94 -9.64 -12.47
CA HIS A 16 6.91 -9.33 -13.51
C HIS A 16 7.27 -7.86 -13.41
N ARG A 17 8.24 -7.42 -14.20
CA ARG A 17 8.59 -6.01 -14.26
C ARG A 17 7.91 -5.31 -15.42
N GLU A 18 7.72 -3.99 -15.34
CA GLU A 18 7.10 -3.24 -16.44
C GLU A 18 7.88 -3.38 -17.75
N ALA A 19 9.21 -3.46 -17.69
CA ALA A 19 10.06 -3.67 -18.85
C ALA A 19 9.87 -5.04 -19.53
N GLU A 20 9.40 -6.05 -18.80
CA GLU A 20 9.17 -7.42 -19.31
C GLU A 20 7.84 -7.54 -20.07
N ARG A 21 7.06 -6.46 -20.17
CA ARG A 21 5.75 -6.48 -20.82
C ARG A 21 5.89 -6.47 -22.33
N ILE A 22 5.03 -7.25 -22.97
CA ILE A 22 5.00 -7.39 -24.43
C ILE A 22 4.08 -6.34 -25.05
N LEU A 23 4.47 -5.80 -26.20
CA LEU A 23 3.59 -4.96 -27.01
C LEU A 23 2.69 -5.85 -27.88
N LYS A 24 1.38 -5.64 -27.79
CA LYS A 24 0.41 -6.29 -28.67
C LYS A 24 -0.32 -5.29 -29.53
N PRO A 25 -0.28 -5.42 -30.88
CA PRO A 25 -1.03 -4.53 -31.75
C PRO A 25 -2.53 -4.71 -31.49
N ARG A 26 -3.25 -3.58 -31.42
CA ARG A 26 -4.72 -3.60 -31.39
C ARG A 26 -5.25 -4.06 -32.76
N PRO A 27 -6.39 -4.77 -32.80
CA PRO A 27 -7.08 -5.04 -34.06
C PRO A 27 -7.31 -3.73 -34.81
N ARG A 28 -6.99 -3.70 -36.11
CA ARG A 28 -7.21 -2.51 -36.94
C ARG A 28 -8.71 -2.26 -37.06
N GLN A 29 -9.17 -1.17 -36.47
CA GLN A 29 -10.57 -0.74 -36.56
C GLN A 29 -10.80 0.31 -37.64
N SER A 30 -9.74 0.88 -38.24
CA SER A 30 -9.84 1.87 -39.32
C SER A 30 -8.62 1.84 -40.24
N ALA A 31 -8.75 2.45 -41.42
CA ALA A 31 -7.68 2.60 -42.42
C ALA A 31 -6.55 3.58 -42.00
N ALA A 32 -6.45 3.91 -40.71
CA ALA A 32 -5.41 4.80 -40.21
C ALA A 32 -4.02 4.17 -40.40
N ALA A 33 -3.06 4.97 -40.88
CA ALA A 33 -1.69 4.53 -41.14
C ALA A 33 -0.92 4.13 -39.86
N LEU A 34 -1.37 4.59 -38.68
CA LEU A 34 -0.71 4.35 -37.39
C LEU A 34 -1.26 3.09 -36.69
N GLN A 35 -0.39 2.10 -36.47
CA GLN A 35 -0.71 0.90 -35.70
C GLN A 35 -0.55 1.15 -34.20
N VAL A 36 -1.65 1.16 -33.46
CA VAL A 36 -1.63 1.30 -32.00
C VAL A 36 -1.37 -0.07 -31.34
N SER A 37 -0.53 -0.09 -30.31
CA SER A 37 -0.23 -1.29 -29.52
C SER A 37 -0.45 -1.06 -28.02
N ASP A 38 -0.82 -2.11 -27.30
CA ASP A 38 -0.97 -2.12 -25.84
C ASP A 38 0.17 -2.88 -25.17
N THR A 39 0.67 -2.38 -24.04
CA THR A 39 1.58 -3.14 -23.17
C THR A 39 0.80 -4.19 -22.38
N CYS A 40 1.21 -5.44 -22.49
CA CYS A 40 0.47 -6.59 -22.01
C CYS A 40 1.32 -7.46 -21.07
N CYS A 41 0.65 -8.12 -20.11
CA CYS A 41 1.25 -9.17 -19.30
C CYS A 41 1.81 -10.28 -20.21
N PRO A 42 3.09 -10.68 -20.04
CA PRO A 42 3.73 -11.67 -20.92
C PRO A 42 3.08 -13.06 -20.83
N ARG A 43 2.36 -13.35 -19.74
CA ARG A 43 1.74 -14.67 -19.50
C ARG A 43 0.31 -14.79 -20.01
N CYS A 44 -0.52 -13.75 -19.85
CA CYS A 44 -1.97 -13.86 -20.10
C CYS A 44 -2.55 -12.72 -20.95
N ASN A 45 -1.72 -11.83 -21.47
CA ASN A 45 -2.12 -10.70 -22.32
C ASN A 45 -3.09 -9.69 -21.67
N CYS A 46 -3.19 -9.68 -20.34
CA CYS A 46 -3.97 -8.65 -19.65
C CYS A 46 -3.22 -7.32 -19.69
N LYS A 47 -3.97 -6.21 -19.80
CA LYS A 47 -3.44 -4.84 -19.89
C LYS A 47 -3.34 -4.15 -18.52
N SER A 48 -4.05 -4.67 -17.52
CA SER A 48 -4.15 -4.10 -16.18
C SER A 48 -3.21 -4.79 -15.20
N PHE A 49 -2.68 -4.02 -14.27
CA PHE A 49 -1.65 -4.45 -13.34
C PHE A 49 -1.76 -3.68 -12.02
N TYR A 50 -1.29 -4.30 -10.95
CA TYR A 50 -1.10 -3.69 -9.65
C TYR A 50 0.34 -3.20 -9.52
N ASP A 51 0.50 -2.01 -8.93
CA ASP A 51 1.79 -1.45 -8.54
C ASP A 51 2.30 -2.18 -7.28
N MET A 52 3.45 -2.85 -7.40
CA MET A 52 4.06 -3.56 -6.28
C MET A 52 5.19 -2.80 -5.61
N ARG A 53 5.40 -1.50 -5.92
CA ARG A 53 6.42 -0.71 -5.21
C ARG A 53 6.15 -0.74 -3.71
N PRO A 54 7.20 -0.94 -2.89
CA PRO A 54 7.04 -0.93 -1.44
C PRO A 54 6.60 0.46 -1.00
N GLN A 55 5.68 0.48 -0.04
CA GLN A 55 5.31 1.65 0.73
C GLN A 55 5.47 1.35 2.21
N VAL A 56 5.70 2.40 2.98
CA VAL A 56 5.81 2.38 4.44
C VAL A 56 4.56 3.05 4.99
N ALA A 57 3.96 2.43 6.01
CA ALA A 57 2.93 3.04 6.82
C ALA A 57 3.47 3.31 8.22
N TRP A 58 3.13 4.47 8.75
CA TRP A 58 3.53 4.89 10.09
C TRP A 58 2.35 5.48 10.85
N CYS A 59 2.43 5.46 12.17
CA CYS A 59 1.49 6.14 13.04
C CYS A 59 2.16 7.27 13.82
N TRP A 60 1.42 8.37 13.98
CA TRP A 60 1.78 9.47 14.86
C TRP A 60 1.30 9.21 16.30
N ALA A 61 1.79 9.98 17.26
CA ALA A 61 1.34 9.91 18.66
C ALA A 61 -0.17 10.16 18.82
N SER A 62 -0.78 10.89 17.89
CA SER A 62 -2.24 11.08 17.81
C SER A 62 -3.02 9.85 17.38
N GLY A 63 -2.34 8.78 16.98
CA GLY A 63 -2.93 7.60 16.34
C GLY A 63 -3.17 7.78 14.85
N LEU A 64 -2.89 8.95 14.26
CA LEU A 64 -3.01 9.17 12.81
C LEU A 64 -2.08 8.24 12.03
N ILE A 65 -2.64 7.53 11.06
CA ILE A 65 -1.92 6.65 10.14
C ILE A 65 -1.71 7.37 8.82
N GLU A 66 -0.46 7.37 8.37
CA GLU A 66 -0.09 7.86 7.04
C GLU A 66 0.71 6.78 6.28
N ILE A 67 0.73 6.92 4.95
CA ILE A 67 1.36 5.97 4.05
C ILE A 67 2.14 6.74 2.99
N GLY A 68 3.39 6.34 2.76
CA GLY A 68 4.25 6.96 1.77
C GLY A 68 5.37 6.04 1.30
N ASP A 69 6.27 6.59 0.49
CA ASP A 69 7.42 5.83 -0.04
C ASP A 69 8.51 5.66 1.04
N ALA A 70 8.58 6.57 2.01
CA ALA A 70 9.42 6.50 3.20
C ALA A 70 8.74 7.21 4.38
N ALA A 71 9.04 6.78 5.60
CA ALA A 71 8.57 7.47 6.80
C ALA A 71 9.37 8.78 7.01
N PRO A 72 8.73 9.84 7.55
CA PRO A 72 9.42 11.06 7.94
C PRO A 72 10.53 10.79 8.96
N GLU A 73 11.57 11.62 8.97
CA GLU A 73 12.59 11.58 10.01
C GLU A 73 12.01 12.01 11.36
N SER A 74 12.50 11.40 12.44
CA SER A 74 12.15 11.82 13.80
C SER A 74 12.67 13.23 14.06
N SER A 75 11.86 14.05 14.72
CA SER A 75 12.31 15.37 15.19
C SER A 75 13.46 15.23 16.20
N ALA A 76 14.31 16.26 16.29
CA ALA A 76 15.37 16.37 17.29
C ALA A 76 14.85 16.21 18.73
N ASP A 77 13.58 16.51 18.97
CA ASP A 77 12.90 16.35 20.27
C ASP A 77 12.53 14.90 20.61
N GLY A 78 12.94 13.92 19.80
CA GLY A 78 12.61 12.50 19.97
C GLY A 78 11.17 12.14 19.60
N ARG A 79 10.37 13.13 19.15
CA ARG A 79 9.02 12.90 18.61
C ARG A 79 9.14 12.48 17.16
N GLY A 80 8.69 11.28 16.85
CA GLY A 80 8.77 10.73 15.51
C GLY A 80 7.61 9.81 15.18
N PRO A 81 7.38 9.56 13.89
CA PRO A 81 6.44 8.55 13.44
C PRO A 81 6.95 7.16 13.83
N ILE A 82 6.05 6.30 14.29
CA ILE A 82 6.35 4.88 14.53
C ILE A 82 5.98 4.12 13.27
N VAL A 83 6.95 3.46 12.63
CA VAL A 83 6.69 2.59 11.48
C VAL A 83 5.90 1.38 11.95
N ILE A 84 4.73 1.16 11.35
CA ILE A 84 3.81 0.07 11.73
C ILE A 84 3.80 -1.07 10.71
N ALA A 85 3.99 -0.75 9.42
CA ALA A 85 3.94 -1.75 8.37
C ALA A 85 4.66 -1.33 7.09
N ILE A 86 5.11 -2.33 6.33
CA ILE A 86 5.68 -2.18 4.99
C ILE A 86 5.01 -3.19 4.06
N GLY A 87 4.67 -2.78 2.85
CA GLY A 87 4.06 -3.69 1.87
C GLY A 87 3.91 -3.05 0.49
N PRO A 88 3.48 -3.82 -0.53
CA PRO A 88 3.29 -3.27 -1.86
C PRO A 88 2.12 -2.27 -1.89
N LYS A 89 2.27 -1.20 -2.68
CA LYS A 89 1.32 -0.09 -2.82
C LYS A 89 -0.12 -0.56 -3.07
N TYR A 90 -0.32 -1.58 -3.90
CA TYR A 90 -1.65 -2.09 -4.19
C TYR A 90 -2.36 -2.75 -2.99
N ALA A 91 -1.61 -3.22 -1.99
CA ALA A 91 -2.15 -4.03 -0.90
C ALA A 91 -2.15 -3.28 0.44
N LEU A 92 -1.10 -2.49 0.71
CA LEU A 92 -0.91 -1.85 2.01
C LEU A 92 -2.05 -0.89 2.34
N LYS A 93 -2.36 0.06 1.44
CA LYS A 93 -3.41 1.05 1.67
C LYS A 93 -4.80 0.42 1.83
N PRO A 94 -5.28 -0.46 0.92
CA PRO A 94 -6.60 -1.09 1.10
C PRO A 94 -6.68 -1.97 2.34
N PHE A 95 -5.58 -2.61 2.74
CA PHE A 95 -5.55 -3.37 3.98
C PHE A 95 -5.75 -2.45 5.19
N LEU A 96 -4.93 -1.41 5.31
CA LEU A 96 -5.02 -0.46 6.44
C LEU A 96 -6.37 0.25 6.49
N ASP A 97 -6.92 0.64 5.35
CA ASP A 97 -8.26 1.23 5.26
C ASP A 97 -9.37 0.32 5.82
N ALA A 98 -9.21 -1.00 5.69
CA ALA A 98 -10.18 -1.97 6.21
C ALA A 98 -10.03 -2.26 7.72
N VAL A 99 -8.83 -2.08 8.29
CA VAL A 99 -8.52 -2.45 9.68
C VAL A 99 -8.37 -1.26 10.63
N ALA A 100 -8.14 -0.07 10.08
CA ALA A 100 -8.03 1.15 10.86
C ALA A 100 -9.42 1.69 11.24
N ARG A 101 -9.43 2.55 12.25
CA ARG A 101 -10.60 3.36 12.58
C ARG A 101 -10.66 4.53 11.60
N HIS A 102 -11.81 4.76 10.97
CA HIS A 102 -12.04 5.98 10.19
C HIS A 102 -12.42 7.14 11.10
N GLY A 103 -11.65 8.23 11.01
CA GLY A 103 -11.98 9.48 11.68
C GLY A 103 -13.34 10.05 11.24
N LYS A 104 -13.94 10.84 12.12
CA LYS A 104 -15.25 11.50 11.94
C LYS A 104 -15.13 12.97 12.34
N GLY A 105 -16.07 13.81 11.88
CA GLY A 105 -16.04 15.25 12.15
C GLY A 105 -14.77 15.89 11.57
N GLU A 106 -14.00 16.57 12.43
CA GLU A 106 -12.73 17.22 12.05
C GLU A 106 -11.67 16.24 11.53
N SER A 107 -11.76 14.95 11.89
CA SER A 107 -10.85 13.90 11.42
C SER A 107 -11.40 13.09 10.24
N SER A 108 -12.47 13.55 9.60
CA SER A 108 -13.11 12.84 8.48
C SER A 108 -12.14 12.57 7.34
N GLY A 109 -12.09 11.31 6.89
CA GLY A 109 -11.19 10.86 5.82
C GLY A 109 -9.79 10.44 6.29
N LEU A 110 -9.48 10.57 7.58
CA LEU A 110 -8.22 10.12 8.16
C LEU A 110 -8.34 8.68 8.69
N LEU A 111 -7.23 7.95 8.62
CA LEU A 111 -7.09 6.62 9.21
C LEU A 111 -6.43 6.75 10.58
N LEU A 112 -7.02 6.14 11.59
CA LEU A 112 -6.54 6.18 12.96
C LEU A 112 -6.30 4.75 13.48
N VAL A 113 -5.27 4.57 14.30
CA VAL A 113 -5.04 3.33 15.04
C VAL A 113 -6.13 3.21 16.12
N PRO A 114 -6.94 2.14 16.13
CA PRO A 114 -7.96 1.95 17.16
C PRO A 114 -7.36 1.93 18.58
N GLY A 115 -7.93 2.71 19.49
CA GLY A 115 -7.54 2.76 20.91
C GLY A 115 -6.43 3.74 21.24
N VAL A 116 -5.70 4.26 20.24
CA VAL A 116 -4.69 5.31 20.44
C VAL A 116 -5.31 6.70 20.63
N PRO A 117 -6.16 7.22 19.73
CA PRO A 117 -6.72 8.57 19.88
C PRO A 117 -7.69 8.68 21.06
N GLU A 118 -8.23 7.55 21.54
CA GLU A 118 -9.11 7.50 22.71
C GLU A 118 -8.35 7.43 24.05
N SER A 119 -7.03 7.21 24.02
CA SER A 119 -6.24 7.02 25.23
C SER A 119 -5.76 8.36 25.82
N THR A 120 -5.91 8.51 27.13
CA THR A 120 -5.38 9.65 27.89
C THR A 120 -4.00 9.39 28.48
N ASP A 121 -3.53 8.14 28.45
CA ASP A 121 -2.27 7.69 29.02
C ASP A 121 -1.33 7.16 27.91
N PRO A 122 -0.10 7.70 27.78
CA PRO A 122 0.83 7.25 26.75
C PRO A 122 1.15 5.74 26.80
N LEU A 123 1.16 5.13 27.99
CA LEU A 123 1.42 3.69 28.10
C LEU A 123 0.24 2.88 27.56
N CYS A 124 -0.98 3.25 27.90
CA CYS A 124 -2.19 2.63 27.35
C CYS A 124 -2.26 2.80 25.82
N ALA A 125 -1.89 3.96 25.28
CA ALA A 125 -1.80 4.20 23.85
C ALA A 125 -0.78 3.26 23.17
N ALA A 126 0.41 3.10 23.75
CA ALA A 126 1.44 2.19 23.23
C ALA A 126 0.98 0.71 23.25
N LEU A 127 0.29 0.29 24.31
CA LEU A 127 -0.29 -1.06 24.41
C LEU A 127 -1.40 -1.29 23.39
N ALA A 128 -2.28 -0.30 23.16
CA ALA A 128 -3.32 -0.37 22.15
C ALA A 128 -2.72 -0.51 20.75
N LEU A 129 -1.71 0.30 20.43
CA LEU A 129 -0.96 0.21 19.17
C LEU A 129 -0.36 -1.18 18.98
N ARG A 130 0.37 -1.70 19.98
CA ARG A 130 0.99 -3.02 19.91
C ARG A 130 -0.03 -4.13 19.68
N THR A 131 -1.13 -4.10 20.44
CA THR A 131 -2.21 -5.08 20.34
C THR A 131 -2.83 -5.08 18.94
N TRP A 132 -3.05 -3.88 18.38
CA TRP A 132 -3.61 -3.74 17.04
C TRP A 132 -2.64 -4.25 15.96
N ILE A 133 -1.34 -3.91 16.05
CA ILE A 133 -0.29 -4.42 15.15
C ILE A 133 -0.24 -5.96 15.18
N ASP A 134 -0.18 -6.56 16.36
CA ASP A 134 -0.13 -8.02 16.53
C ASP A 134 -1.39 -8.71 15.99
N TRP A 135 -2.56 -8.05 16.09
CA TRP A 135 -3.79 -8.53 15.49
C TRP A 135 -3.77 -8.44 13.96
N CYS A 136 -3.34 -7.30 13.40
CA CYS A 136 -3.20 -7.10 11.96
C CYS A 136 -2.25 -8.14 11.34
N ALA A 137 -1.12 -8.41 11.98
CA ALA A 137 -0.12 -9.37 11.51
C ALA A 137 -0.66 -10.80 11.33
N LYS A 138 -1.74 -11.17 12.03
CA LYS A 138 -2.40 -12.49 11.90
C LYS A 138 -3.24 -12.62 10.61
N GLY A 139 -3.49 -11.51 9.91
CA GLY A 139 -4.29 -11.46 8.69
C GLY A 139 -3.75 -12.38 7.58
N LYS A 140 -4.63 -13.21 6.98
CA LYS A 140 -4.27 -14.05 5.82
C LYS A 140 -3.84 -13.21 4.62
N SER A 141 -4.44 -12.04 4.43
CA SER A 141 -4.08 -11.07 3.39
C SER A 141 -2.65 -10.55 3.54
N CYS A 142 -2.18 -10.29 4.76
CA CYS A 142 -0.83 -9.81 4.99
C CYS A 142 0.21 -10.79 4.42
N ARG A 143 0.07 -12.08 4.73
CA ARG A 143 0.95 -13.14 4.20
C ARG A 143 0.86 -13.28 2.69
N ARG A 144 -0.36 -13.28 2.14
CA ARG A 144 -0.60 -13.48 0.70
C ARG A 144 -0.12 -12.31 -0.16
N ASP A 145 -0.26 -11.09 0.35
CA ASP A 145 0.06 -9.86 -0.40
C ASP A 145 1.39 -9.23 0.03
N GLY A 146 2.14 -9.86 0.94
CA GLY A 146 3.49 -9.42 1.31
C GLY A 146 3.52 -8.18 2.21
N ILE A 147 2.48 -7.95 3.01
CA ILE A 147 2.45 -6.89 4.03
C ILE A 147 3.13 -7.43 5.29
N LYS A 148 4.10 -6.68 5.82
CA LYS A 148 4.86 -6.99 7.03
C LYS A 148 4.62 -5.90 8.07
N PHE A 149 4.18 -6.30 9.26
CA PHE A 149 4.02 -5.41 10.41
C PHE A 149 5.29 -5.44 11.27
N SER A 150 5.58 -4.35 12.01
CA SER A 150 6.75 -4.18 12.89
C SER A 150 6.33 -3.87 14.32
#